data_AF-A0A382MKC4-F1
#
_entry.id   AF-A0A382MKC4-F1
#
_cell.length_a   1.000
_cell.length_b   1.000
_cell.length_c   1.000
_cell.angle_alpha   90.00
_cell.angle_beta   90.00
_cell.angle_gamma   90.00
#
_symmetry.space_group_name_H-M   'P 1'
#
loop_
_entity.id
_entity.type
_entity.pdbx_description
1 polymer ?
#
loop_
_entity_poly.entity_id
_entity_poly.type
_entity_poly.pdbx_seq_one_letter_code
_entity_poly.pdbx_strand_id
1 'polypeptide(L)'
;MEVSMYRSIIFSFLLTSFILADSRMATVSGNVYLSDQTDDHSGIKVLFHAESASATSDSVYSSASGAYAVGLTDGIYTVHFSKTGYIPYTIPGTFTWGNDSYTLDDVILQVGAIIEVSGRANGIWYDDYQYRVVGDLEINAGDTLIIEPGTTVLFMGQYGIEVYGSLI
;
A
#
# COMPACT_ATOMS: atom_id res chain seq x y z
N MET A 1 -33.36 -77.90 -2.92
CA MET A 1 -33.98 -76.66 -2.40
C MET A 1 -32.95 -76.02 -1.49
N GLU A 2 -32.69 -74.74 -1.73
CA GLU A 2 -31.71 -73.83 -1.12
C GLU A 2 -31.65 -73.87 0.42
N VAL A 3 -30.63 -73.36 1.13
CA VAL A 3 -30.24 -71.94 1.24
C VAL A 3 -28.79 -71.79 1.71
N SER A 4 -27.99 -70.99 0.99
CA SER A 4 -26.71 -70.46 1.47
C SER A 4 -26.96 -69.22 2.34
N MET A 5 -26.42 -69.20 3.56
CA MET A 5 -26.56 -68.09 4.49
C MET A 5 -25.40 -67.09 4.31
N TYR A 6 -25.70 -65.88 3.82
CA TYR A 6 -24.74 -64.79 3.63
C TYR A 6 -24.54 -64.04 4.97
N ARG A 7 -23.30 -63.94 5.47
CA ARG A 7 -22.98 -63.13 6.67
C ARG A 7 -22.86 -61.66 6.27
N SER A 8 -23.74 -60.83 6.81
CA SER A 8 -23.76 -59.38 6.58
C SER A 8 -22.67 -58.68 7.40
N ILE A 9 -21.77 -57.95 6.73
CA ILE A 9 -20.77 -57.08 7.36
C ILE A 9 -21.32 -55.65 7.31
N ILE A 10 -21.63 -55.07 8.46
CA ILE A 10 -22.08 -53.68 8.57
C ILE A 10 -20.84 -52.78 8.65
N PHE A 11 -20.60 -51.97 7.62
CA PHE A 11 -19.54 -50.96 7.62
C PHE A 11 -20.13 -49.63 8.10
N SER A 12 -19.78 -49.20 9.31
CA SER A 12 -20.19 -47.90 9.85
C SER A 12 -19.29 -46.81 9.28
N PHE A 13 -19.86 -45.91 8.49
CA PHE A 13 -19.17 -44.77 7.88
C PHE A 13 -19.33 -43.56 8.80
N LEU A 14 -18.27 -43.18 9.51
CA LEU A 14 -18.25 -41.98 10.34
C LEU A 14 -18.06 -40.77 9.41
N LEU A 15 -19.13 -40.02 9.15
CA LEU A 15 -19.08 -38.79 8.34
C LEU A 15 -18.62 -37.63 9.23
N THR A 16 -17.32 -37.36 9.29
CA THR A 16 -16.81 -36.11 9.88
C THR A 16 -17.11 -34.97 8.92
N SER A 17 -18.14 -34.19 9.24
CA SER A 17 -18.40 -32.91 8.60
C SER A 17 -17.30 -31.92 8.97
N PHE A 18 -16.41 -31.65 8.01
CA PHE A 18 -15.57 -30.44 8.07
C PHE A 18 -16.50 -29.25 7.88
N ILE A 19 -16.71 -28.47 8.93
CA ILE A 19 -17.26 -27.12 8.79
C ILE A 19 -16.13 -26.30 8.15
N LEU A 20 -16.20 -26.09 6.83
CA LEU A 20 -15.50 -24.97 6.23
C LEU A 20 -16.17 -23.73 6.83
N ALA A 21 -15.49 -23.05 7.73
CA ALA A 21 -15.86 -21.68 8.04
C ALA A 21 -15.75 -20.93 6.71
N ASP A 22 -16.89 -20.59 6.10
CA ASP A 22 -16.91 -19.64 5.01
C ASP A 22 -16.43 -18.33 5.62
N SER A 23 -15.16 -17.99 5.38
CA SER A 23 -14.65 -16.70 5.78
C SER A 23 -15.52 -15.69 5.05
N ARG A 24 -16.35 -14.94 5.79
CA ARG A 24 -17.05 -13.79 5.23
C ARG A 24 -15.96 -12.87 4.68
N MET A 25 -15.89 -12.82 3.35
CA MET A 25 -14.87 -12.07 2.66
C MET A 25 -15.51 -10.87 1.99
N ALA A 26 -15.01 -9.68 2.32
CA ALA A 26 -15.17 -8.52 1.48
C ALA A 26 -14.33 -8.70 0.22
N THR A 27 -14.86 -8.35 -0.95
CA THR A 27 -14.05 -8.20 -2.17
C THR A 27 -13.78 -6.72 -2.38
N VAL A 28 -12.53 -6.30 -2.32
CA VAL A 28 -12.15 -4.90 -2.54
C VAL A 28 -11.36 -4.80 -3.83
N SER A 29 -11.76 -3.85 -4.68
CA SER A 29 -11.16 -3.64 -6.00
C SER A 29 -10.94 -2.16 -6.27
N GLY A 30 -10.16 -1.85 -7.30
CA GLY A 30 -9.93 -0.50 -7.78
C GLY A 30 -8.84 -0.48 -8.85
N ASN A 31 -8.44 0.73 -9.25
CA ASN A 31 -7.30 0.94 -10.13
C ASN A 31 -6.26 1.83 -9.47
N VAL A 32 -5.00 1.60 -9.81
CA VAL A 32 -3.90 2.49 -9.47
C VAL A 32 -2.97 2.66 -10.67
N TYR A 33 -2.58 3.90 -10.92
CA TYR A 33 -1.78 4.31 -12.07
C TYR A 33 -0.45 4.91 -11.62
N LEU A 34 0.54 4.86 -12.50
CA LEU A 34 1.86 5.48 -12.34
C LEU A 34 1.84 6.78 -13.15
N SER A 35 2.21 7.90 -12.55
CA SER A 35 2.08 9.23 -13.17
C SER A 35 2.88 9.41 -14.46
N ASP A 36 3.95 8.64 -14.64
CA ASP A 36 4.92 8.72 -15.74
C ASP A 36 4.79 7.58 -16.76
N GLN A 37 3.81 6.68 -16.60
CA GLN A 37 3.56 5.56 -17.51
C GLN A 37 2.19 5.69 -18.17
N THR A 38 2.03 5.14 -19.37
CA THR A 38 0.73 5.08 -20.07
C THR A 38 0.23 3.66 -20.31
N ASP A 39 1.16 2.70 -20.44
CA ASP A 39 0.86 1.37 -20.97
C ASP A 39 0.95 0.26 -19.91
N ASP A 40 1.86 0.40 -18.95
CA ASP A 40 2.09 -0.58 -17.89
C ASP A 40 2.05 0.06 -16.50
N HIS A 41 1.04 -0.31 -15.74
CA HIS A 41 0.81 0.08 -14.35
C HIS A 41 0.91 -1.12 -13.40
N SER A 42 1.59 -2.19 -13.80
CA SER A 42 1.71 -3.41 -13.00
C SER A 42 2.67 -3.28 -11.80
N GLY A 43 2.51 -4.19 -10.85
CA GLY A 43 3.46 -4.37 -9.75
C GLY A 43 3.45 -3.27 -8.70
N ILE A 44 2.39 -2.47 -8.63
CA ILE A 44 2.14 -1.57 -7.49
C ILE A 44 1.56 -2.42 -6.37
N LYS A 45 2.23 -2.42 -5.21
CA LYS A 45 1.72 -3.12 -4.03
C LYS A 45 0.62 -2.30 -3.38
N VAL A 46 -0.57 -2.88 -3.30
CA VAL A 46 -1.70 -2.37 -2.52
C VAL A 46 -1.79 -3.18 -1.23
N LEU A 47 -1.43 -2.56 -0.11
CA LEU A 47 -1.49 -3.14 1.22
C LEU A 47 -2.75 -2.67 1.93
N PHE A 48 -3.56 -3.63 2.36
CA PHE A 48 -4.71 -3.42 3.24
C PHE A 48 -4.26 -3.77 4.65
N HIS A 49 -3.93 -2.75 5.45
CA HIS A 49 -3.44 -2.94 6.80
C HIS A 49 -4.62 -2.99 7.78
N ALA A 50 -4.69 -4.07 8.58
CA ALA A 50 -5.75 -4.28 9.54
C ALA A 50 -5.65 -3.32 10.73
N GLU A 51 -6.75 -2.62 11.01
CA GLU A 51 -6.91 -1.69 12.14
C GLU A 51 -7.84 -2.25 13.23
N SER A 52 -8.59 -3.32 12.94
CA SER A 52 -9.44 -4.02 13.90
C SER A 52 -8.96 -5.44 14.18
N ALA A 53 -9.22 -5.96 15.38
CA ALA A 53 -8.88 -7.33 15.76
C ALA A 53 -9.63 -8.42 14.94
N SER A 54 -10.70 -8.04 14.24
CA SER A 54 -11.44 -8.93 13.32
C SER A 54 -10.80 -9.02 11.94
N ALA A 55 -9.95 -8.04 11.58
CA ALA A 55 -9.30 -7.96 10.28
C ALA A 55 -7.95 -8.69 10.31
N THR A 56 -7.57 -9.25 9.15
CA THR A 56 -6.22 -9.72 8.86
C THR A 56 -5.65 -8.90 7.70
N SER A 57 -4.44 -8.36 7.86
CA SER A 57 -3.76 -7.59 6.80
C SER A 57 -3.46 -8.49 5.61
N ASP A 58 -3.68 -7.98 4.41
CA ASP A 58 -3.33 -8.66 3.16
C ASP A 58 -2.88 -7.64 2.09
N SER A 59 -2.31 -8.12 1.00
CA SER A 59 -1.89 -7.27 -0.10
C SER A 59 -2.06 -7.94 -1.46
N VAL A 60 -2.21 -7.10 -2.47
CA VAL A 60 -2.27 -7.51 -3.87
C VAL A 60 -1.38 -6.59 -4.72
N TYR A 61 -0.92 -7.10 -5.87
CA TYR A 61 -0.22 -6.29 -6.85
C TYR A 61 -1.14 -5.92 -8.01
N SER A 62 -1.03 -4.68 -8.48
CA SER A 62 -1.75 -4.24 -9.68
C SER A 62 -1.31 -5.03 -10.92
N SER A 63 -2.24 -5.23 -11.84
CA SER A 63 -2.01 -5.74 -13.19
C SER A 63 -1.48 -4.65 -14.14
N ALA A 64 -1.14 -5.01 -15.38
CA ALA A 64 -0.64 -4.04 -16.38
C ALA A 64 -1.60 -2.87 -16.64
N SER A 65 -2.92 -3.09 -16.54
CA SER A 65 -3.91 -2.02 -16.68
C SER A 65 -4.12 -1.20 -15.39
N GLY A 66 -3.36 -1.46 -14.33
CA GLY A 66 -3.50 -0.81 -13.02
C GLY A 66 -4.56 -1.42 -12.11
N ALA A 67 -5.37 -2.35 -12.61
CA ALA A 67 -6.46 -2.97 -11.86
C ALA A 67 -5.93 -3.91 -10.77
N TYR A 68 -6.58 -3.91 -9.60
CA TYR A 68 -6.35 -4.84 -8.50
C TYR A 68 -7.69 -5.30 -7.87
N ALA A 69 -7.68 -6.49 -7.27
CA ALA A 69 -8.78 -7.00 -6.47
C ALA A 69 -8.24 -7.98 -5.41
N VAL A 70 -8.79 -7.93 -4.19
CA VAL A 70 -8.40 -8.80 -3.08
C VAL A 70 -9.63 -9.22 -2.26
N GLY A 71 -9.59 -10.44 -1.72
CA GLY A 71 -10.56 -10.90 -0.72
C GLY A 71 -10.03 -10.62 0.69
N LEU A 72 -10.79 -9.91 1.51
CA LEU A 72 -10.39 -9.51 2.87
C LEU A 72 -11.39 -10.03 3.89
N THR A 73 -10.92 -10.41 5.07
CA THR A 73 -11.79 -10.71 6.21
C THR A 73 -12.58 -9.49 6.65
N ASP A 74 -13.82 -9.67 7.14
CA ASP A 74 -14.62 -8.57 7.71
C ASP A 74 -13.85 -7.76 8.78
N GLY A 75 -13.71 -6.44 8.58
CA GLY A 75 -13.06 -5.57 9.55
C GLY A 75 -12.75 -4.16 9.07
N ILE A 76 -11.86 -3.49 9.81
CA ILE A 76 -11.45 -2.10 9.56
C ILE A 76 -10.03 -2.10 9.01
N TYR A 77 -9.81 -1.34 7.94
CA TYR A 77 -8.54 -1.30 7.21
C TYR A 77 -8.08 0.13 6.90
N THR A 78 -6.77 0.33 6.86
CA THR A 78 -6.11 1.41 6.11
C THR A 78 -5.55 0.85 4.79
N VAL A 79 -5.39 1.71 3.78
CA VAL A 79 -4.96 1.31 2.43
C VAL A 79 -3.71 2.08 2.01
N HIS A 80 -2.66 1.35 1.67
CA HIS A 80 -1.36 1.89 1.29
C HIS A 80 -0.93 1.38 -0.08
N PHE A 81 -0.40 2.29 -0.89
CA PHE A 81 0.13 2.03 -2.23
C PHE A 81 1.62 2.28 -2.23
N SER A 82 2.39 1.34 -2.78
CA SER A 82 3.85 1.47 -2.87
C SER A 82 4.43 0.77 -4.08
N LYS A 83 5.45 1.39 -4.68
CA LYS A 83 6.28 0.83 -5.74
C LYS A 83 7.65 1.52 -5.68
N THR A 84 8.74 0.78 -5.88
CA THR A 84 10.08 1.37 -5.95
C THR A 84 10.14 2.41 -7.06
N GLY A 85 10.72 3.58 -6.77
CA GLY A 85 10.76 4.71 -7.70
C GLY A 85 9.48 5.54 -7.75
N TYR A 86 8.52 5.29 -6.85
CA TYR A 86 7.31 6.08 -6.71
C TYR A 86 7.07 6.49 -5.26
N ILE A 87 6.50 7.67 -5.06
CA ILE A 87 6.15 8.21 -3.75
C ILE A 87 5.00 7.37 -3.18
N PRO A 88 5.17 6.69 -2.03
CA PRO A 88 4.10 5.91 -1.42
C PRO A 88 2.90 6.79 -1.05
N TYR A 89 1.71 6.26 -1.25
CA TYR A 89 0.46 6.96 -0.96
C TYR A 89 -0.41 6.16 0.01
N THR A 90 -1.07 6.83 0.94
CA THR A 90 -2.05 6.24 1.86
C THR A 90 -3.37 6.95 1.66
N ILE A 91 -4.44 6.20 1.41
CA ILE A 91 -5.77 6.82 1.32
C ILE A 91 -6.14 7.32 2.73
N PRO A 92 -6.52 8.60 2.89
CA PRO A 92 -6.90 9.13 4.19
C PRO A 92 -8.09 8.40 4.80
N GLY A 93 -7.99 8.10 6.10
CA GLY A 93 -9.07 7.49 6.87
C GLY A 93 -8.98 5.97 6.97
N THR A 94 -10.05 5.38 7.48
CA THR A 94 -10.20 3.93 7.65
C THR A 94 -11.46 3.45 6.94
N PHE A 95 -11.43 2.22 6.46
CA PHE A 95 -12.52 1.60 5.70
C PHE A 95 -13.06 0.41 6.47
N THR A 96 -14.38 0.33 6.62
CA THR A 96 -15.05 -0.83 7.19
C THR A 96 -15.64 -1.65 6.06
N TRP A 97 -15.14 -2.87 5.88
CA TRP A 97 -15.61 -3.79 4.86
C TRP A 97 -16.05 -5.10 5.48
N GLY A 98 -17.08 -5.69 4.90
CA GLY A 98 -17.47 -7.06 5.20
C GLY A 98 -18.08 -7.72 3.97
N ASN A 99 -18.66 -8.90 4.15
CA ASN A 99 -19.31 -9.79 3.16
C ASN A 99 -20.10 -9.15 1.97
N ASP A 100 -19.43 -8.37 1.14
CA ASP A 100 -19.92 -7.62 -0.02
C ASP A 100 -18.73 -7.19 -0.90
N SER A 101 -19.00 -6.52 -2.01
CA SER A 101 -18.00 -5.97 -2.93
C SER A 101 -17.89 -4.45 -2.82
N TYR A 102 -16.65 -3.94 -2.83
CA TYR A 102 -16.33 -2.52 -2.77
C TYR A 102 -15.36 -2.15 -3.86
N THR A 103 -15.53 -0.94 -4.39
CA THR A 103 -14.62 -0.34 -5.37
C THR A 103 -14.09 0.96 -4.79
N LEU A 104 -12.77 1.06 -4.70
CA LEU A 104 -12.07 2.28 -4.35
C LEU A 104 -11.93 3.20 -5.57
N ASP A 105 -11.89 4.50 -5.32
CA ASP A 105 -11.56 5.50 -6.35
C ASP A 105 -10.14 5.26 -6.89
N ASP A 106 -9.92 5.69 -8.13
CA ASP A 106 -8.63 5.56 -8.79
C ASP A 106 -7.54 6.36 -8.05
N VAL A 107 -6.37 5.73 -7.90
CA VAL A 107 -5.18 6.35 -7.30
C VAL A 107 -4.12 6.60 -8.37
N ILE A 108 -3.41 7.73 -8.29
CA ILE A 108 -2.24 8.01 -9.13
C ILE A 108 -1.01 8.12 -8.23
N LEU A 109 -0.09 7.17 -8.37
CA LEU A 109 1.19 7.17 -7.66
C LEU A 109 2.18 8.05 -8.42
N GLN A 110 2.67 9.11 -7.76
CA GLN A 110 3.61 10.03 -8.36
C GLN A 110 4.99 9.39 -8.45
N VAL A 111 5.66 9.55 -9.60
CA VAL A 111 7.06 9.16 -9.78
C VAL A 111 7.93 9.87 -8.74
N GLY A 112 8.92 9.14 -8.23
CA GLY A 112 9.95 9.66 -7.36
C GLY A 112 10.16 8.88 -6.07
N ALA A 113 11.08 9.33 -5.23
CA ALA A 113 11.32 8.73 -3.92
C ALA A 113 11.28 9.76 -2.80
N ILE A 114 11.04 9.30 -1.58
CA ILE A 114 11.11 10.14 -0.38
C ILE A 114 12.57 10.21 0.08
N ILE A 115 13.07 11.42 0.27
CA ILE A 115 14.35 11.67 0.94
C ILE A 115 14.09 12.47 2.21
N GLU A 116 14.45 11.92 3.36
CA GLU A 116 14.39 12.65 4.62
C GLU A 116 15.67 13.46 4.83
N VAL A 117 15.53 14.73 5.17
CA VAL A 117 16.65 15.67 5.32
C VAL A 117 16.58 16.43 6.65
N SER A 118 17.75 16.68 7.24
CA SER A 118 17.95 17.51 8.43
C SER A 118 19.43 17.92 8.54
N GLY A 119 19.73 18.98 9.29
CA GLY A 119 21.09 19.47 9.49
C GLY A 119 21.66 20.17 8.24
N ARG A 120 22.97 19.97 8.00
CA ARG A 120 23.67 20.65 6.92
C ARG A 120 23.10 20.29 5.54
N ALA A 121 22.64 21.27 4.78
CA ALA A 121 22.08 21.13 3.45
C ALA A 121 22.98 21.76 2.38
N ASN A 122 23.32 21.00 1.34
CA ASN A 122 24.07 21.45 0.17
C ASN A 122 23.83 20.48 -1.01
N GLY A 123 24.22 20.88 -2.22
CA GLY A 123 24.10 20.07 -3.43
C GLY A 123 22.88 20.46 -4.27
N ILE A 124 22.34 19.48 -5.01
CA ILE A 124 21.17 19.66 -5.88
C ILE A 124 20.05 18.77 -5.37
N TRP A 125 18.86 19.35 -5.21
CA TRP A 125 17.62 18.63 -4.97
C TRP A 125 16.83 18.57 -6.28
N TYR A 126 16.68 17.35 -6.80
CA TYR A 126 16.00 17.07 -8.07
C TYR A 126 14.47 16.92 -7.90
N ASP A 127 13.74 17.21 -8.97
CA ASP A 127 12.27 17.21 -9.00
C ASP A 127 11.63 15.81 -9.00
N ASP A 128 12.42 14.76 -9.23
CA ASP A 128 12.04 13.36 -9.09
C ASP A 128 12.10 12.85 -7.64
N TYR A 129 12.33 13.73 -6.65
CA TYR A 129 12.25 13.37 -5.23
C TYR A 129 11.32 14.29 -4.45
N GLN A 130 10.68 13.71 -3.43
CA GLN A 130 9.99 14.46 -2.39
C GLN A 130 10.88 14.54 -1.16
N TYR A 131 11.38 15.74 -0.87
CA TYR A 131 12.21 15.99 0.30
C TYR A 131 11.32 16.24 1.52
N ARG A 132 11.49 15.43 2.56
CA ARG A 132 10.81 15.60 3.85
C ARG A 132 11.79 16.15 4.87
N VAL A 133 11.58 17.40 5.26
CA VAL A 133 12.39 18.07 6.29
C VAL A 133 11.93 17.56 7.65
N VAL A 134 12.78 16.78 8.31
CA VAL A 134 12.51 16.12 9.60
C VAL A 134 13.27 16.74 10.77
N GLY A 135 14.00 17.83 10.52
CA GLY A 135 14.70 18.65 11.50
C GLY A 135 15.17 19.96 10.85
N ASP A 136 15.65 20.92 11.63
CA ASP A 136 16.17 22.18 11.10
C ASP A 136 17.30 21.95 10.09
N LEU A 137 17.33 22.78 9.05
CA LEU A 137 18.35 22.76 8.01
C LEU A 137 19.27 23.96 8.13
N GLU A 138 20.55 23.75 7.83
CA GLU A 138 21.56 24.81 7.77
C GLU A 138 22.32 24.75 6.45
N ILE A 139 22.33 25.84 5.67
CA ILE A 139 23.21 25.98 4.51
C ILE A 139 24.41 26.81 4.96
N ASN A 140 25.53 26.14 5.24
CA ASN A 140 26.71 26.79 5.82
C ASN A 140 27.33 27.81 4.86
N ALA A 141 28.12 28.74 5.39
CA ALA A 141 28.88 29.68 4.58
C ALA A 141 29.80 28.93 3.58
N GLY A 142 29.70 29.28 2.31
CA GLY A 142 30.43 28.62 1.21
C GLY A 142 29.71 27.43 0.58
N ASP A 143 28.63 26.94 1.20
CA ASP A 143 27.77 25.93 0.59
C ASP A 143 26.72 26.55 -0.34
N THR A 144 26.28 25.74 -1.30
CA THR A 144 25.14 26.04 -2.16
C THR A 144 24.18 24.86 -2.11
N LEU A 145 22.91 25.15 -1.85
CA LEU A 145 21.79 24.25 -2.12
C LEU A 145 21.04 24.77 -3.35
N ILE A 146 20.89 23.93 -4.36
CA ILE A 146 20.09 24.20 -5.56
C ILE A 146 18.83 23.34 -5.45
N ILE A 147 17.65 23.95 -5.54
CA ILE A 147 16.38 23.24 -5.60
C ILE A 147 15.85 23.36 -7.03
N GLU A 148 15.81 22.24 -7.76
CA GLU A 148 15.36 22.25 -9.14
C GLU A 148 13.88 22.67 -9.23
N PRO A 149 13.48 23.43 -10.27
CA PRO A 149 12.09 23.81 -10.48
C PRO A 149 11.17 22.59 -10.49
N GLY A 150 10.11 22.61 -9.67
CA GLY A 150 9.16 21.50 -9.55
C GLY A 150 9.41 20.59 -8.35
N THR A 151 10.56 20.69 -7.69
CA THR A 151 10.87 19.91 -6.48
C THR A 151 9.88 20.19 -5.35
N THR A 152 9.33 19.13 -4.76
CA THR A 152 8.44 19.22 -3.60
C THR A 152 9.23 19.06 -2.30
N VAL A 153 9.22 20.09 -1.46
CA VAL A 153 9.83 20.10 -0.12
C VAL A 153 8.76 20.24 0.95
N LEU A 154 8.62 19.24 1.81
CA LEU A 154 7.60 19.18 2.87
C LEU A 154 8.25 19.28 4.24
N PHE A 155 7.84 20.28 5.03
CA PHE A 155 8.25 20.41 6.42
C PHE A 155 7.34 19.55 7.29
N MET A 156 7.91 18.49 7.88
CA MET A 156 7.16 17.51 8.67
C MET A 156 6.95 17.95 10.13
N GLY A 157 7.29 19.19 10.45
CA GLY A 157 7.21 19.80 11.77
C GLY A 157 7.48 21.30 11.69
N GLN A 158 7.61 21.95 12.85
CA GLN A 158 8.02 23.36 12.93
C GLN A 158 9.54 23.48 12.78
N TYR A 159 10.05 23.18 11.58
CA TYR A 159 11.47 23.28 11.25
C TYR A 159 11.74 24.47 10.34
N GLY A 160 12.95 25.02 10.44
CA GLY A 160 13.43 26.13 9.63
C GLY A 160 14.56 25.75 8.67
N ILE A 161 14.92 26.71 7.81
CA ILE A 161 16.19 26.70 7.07
C ILE A 161 16.95 27.96 7.45
N GLU A 162 18.14 27.79 8.01
CA GLU A 162 19.10 28.86 8.23
C GLU A 162 20.08 28.92 7.05
N VAL A 163 20.20 30.08 6.42
CA VAL A 163 20.98 30.25 5.18
C VAL A 163 22.14 31.21 5.43
N TYR A 164 23.34 30.65 5.57
CA TYR A 164 24.61 31.38 5.63
C TYR A 164 25.39 31.31 4.30
N GLY A 165 25.05 30.35 3.43
CA GLY A 165 25.56 30.18 2.07
C GLY A 165 24.57 30.66 1.00
N SER A 166 24.42 29.88 -0.07
CA SER A 166 23.49 30.17 -1.18
C SER A 166 22.34 29.16 -1.23
N LEU A 167 21.11 29.65 -1.35
CA LEU A 167 19.93 28.86 -1.73
C LEU A 167 19.46 29.35 -3.08
N ILE A 168 19.44 28.47 -4.09
CA ILE A 168 19.17 28.79 -5.50
C ILE A 168 17.99 27.97 -5.98
#